data_AF-A0A5B9M4P2-F1
#
_entry.id   AF-A0A5B9M4P2-F1
#
_cell.length_a   1.000
_cell.length_b   1.000
_cell.length_c   1.000
_cell.angle_alpha   90.00
_cell.angle_beta   90.00
_cell.angle_gamma   90.00
#
_symmetry.space_group_name_H-M   'P 1'
#
loop_
_entity.id
_entity.type
_entity.pdbx_description
1 polymer ?
#
loop_
_entity_poly.entity_id
_entity_poly.type
_entity_poly.pdbx_seq_one_letter_code
_entity_poly.pdbx_strand_id
1 'polypeptide(L)'
;MCRPDSRSLWLIALTAGGWWFGSATCQDPTPAALHDVASSHKPAAVVIPDGAVPHDELVGLVAGLGSESFATRHRAESKLIGYAIGDQSVAEQVKALLRDNPFPPQDIECYLSKRRLLNRLEMRERDLLMERFLYDPAFDRSSLPGWEQFRQCAGDTHDARLVFRCAVEDRLGIGRLLADGPTEAVRLTELETLDRHDSAGWSVALTLACRQQRTVADPQTVRLVALLRHPGTGPAPWREHEQRVLSRIIASLLTSTPIDLRDRLVIGLRYGCDDVVESDCRSTLNDPDESPSRIVAALLAASKLDFAPTEIDQWITSYSGDDRVSHVWRSMMPPKTTHRTQVRDVALALKLHRAGIDPRTRGFDALAADPILVFRPYSLGFETESSRRRTHANP
;
A
#
# COMPACT_ATOMS: atom_id res chain seq x y z
N MET A 1 -6.26 19.94 -42.70
CA MET A 1 -7.64 20.17 -42.24
C MET A 1 -7.84 19.35 -40.96
N CYS A 2 -7.69 20.01 -39.82
CA CYS A 2 -7.73 19.42 -38.50
C CYS A 2 -9.18 19.13 -38.10
N ARG A 3 -9.45 17.91 -37.60
CA ARG A 3 -10.68 17.58 -36.87
C ARG A 3 -10.34 17.40 -35.39
N PRO A 4 -11.10 17.99 -34.46
CA PRO A 4 -10.86 17.87 -33.04
C PRO A 4 -11.60 16.69 -32.41
N ASP A 5 -11.08 16.33 -31.23
CA ASP A 5 -11.45 15.28 -30.31
C ASP A 5 -12.92 15.26 -29.88
N SER A 6 -13.52 14.07 -29.92
CA SER A 6 -14.77 13.73 -29.26
C SER A 6 -14.49 13.10 -27.89
N ARG A 7 -14.49 13.92 -26.83
CA ARG A 7 -14.61 13.44 -25.44
C ARG A 7 -16.08 13.39 -25.06
N SER A 8 -16.57 12.19 -24.78
CA SER A 8 -17.93 11.91 -24.32
C SER A 8 -18.12 12.32 -22.86
N LEU A 9 -19.05 13.26 -22.62
CA LEU A 9 -19.59 13.61 -21.31
C LEU A 9 -20.55 12.51 -20.84
N TRP A 10 -20.29 11.91 -19.69
CA TRP A 10 -21.28 11.13 -18.95
C TRP A 10 -21.77 11.97 -17.75
N LEU A 11 -23.05 12.32 -17.80
CA LEU A 11 -23.83 12.90 -16.70
C LEU A 11 -24.30 11.76 -15.78
N ILE A 12 -23.97 11.82 -14.49
CA ILE A 12 -24.62 11.05 -13.44
C ILE A 12 -25.14 12.03 -12.40
N ALA A 13 -26.47 12.07 -12.26
CA ALA A 13 -27.16 12.57 -11.09
C ALA A 13 -27.44 11.38 -10.17
N LEU A 14 -27.26 11.54 -8.85
CA LEU A 14 -28.15 11.00 -7.81
C LEU A 14 -27.70 11.42 -6.39
N THR A 15 -28.59 12.20 -5.77
CA THR A 15 -29.10 12.15 -4.38
C THR A 15 -28.16 12.04 -3.18
N ALA A 16 -28.31 13.06 -2.33
CA ALA A 16 -27.94 13.12 -0.94
C ALA A 16 -28.69 12.10 -0.06
N GLY A 17 -27.97 11.56 0.92
CA GLY A 17 -28.49 10.85 2.08
C GLY A 17 -27.35 10.74 3.08
N GLY A 18 -27.31 11.67 4.04
CA GLY A 18 -26.35 11.60 5.14
C GLY A 18 -26.64 10.41 6.04
N TRP A 19 -25.63 9.98 6.80
CA TRP A 19 -25.67 9.74 8.25
C TRP A 19 -24.22 9.56 8.74
N TRP A 20 -23.98 10.11 9.93
CA TRP A 20 -22.72 10.26 10.66
C TRP A 20 -22.10 8.92 11.12
N PHE A 21 -20.78 8.78 10.98
CA PHE A 21 -19.85 8.29 12.02
C PHE A 21 -18.43 8.80 11.69
N GLY A 22 -17.77 9.45 12.64
CA GLY A 22 -16.49 10.14 12.43
C GLY A 22 -15.28 9.21 12.52
N SER A 23 -14.51 9.11 11.43
CA SER A 23 -13.10 8.72 11.47
C SER A 23 -12.24 9.99 11.37
N ALA A 24 -11.21 10.10 12.21
CA ALA A 24 -10.26 11.21 12.16
C ALA A 24 -9.42 11.11 10.87
N THR A 25 -9.78 11.90 9.86
CA THR A 25 -8.96 12.12 8.66
C THR A 25 -7.92 13.20 8.95
N CYS A 26 -6.63 12.89 8.83
CA CYS A 26 -5.57 13.89 8.73
C CYS A 26 -5.70 14.64 7.40
N GLN A 27 -6.33 15.81 7.43
CA GLN A 27 -6.32 16.79 6.35
C GLN A 27 -5.19 17.80 6.57
N ASP A 28 -4.39 18.05 5.53
CA ASP A 28 -3.41 19.14 5.48
C ASP A 28 -4.12 20.51 5.48
N PRO A 29 -3.68 21.50 6.26
CA PRO A 29 -4.31 22.82 6.26
C PRO A 29 -3.72 23.72 5.17
N THR A 30 -4.58 24.17 4.24
CA THR A 30 -4.32 25.31 3.35
C THR A 30 -4.71 26.62 4.06
N PRO A 31 -3.92 27.71 3.97
CA PRO A 31 -4.14 28.90 4.79
C PRO A 31 -5.19 29.82 4.18
N ALA A 32 -6.26 30.09 4.91
CA ALA A 32 -7.18 31.19 4.61
C ALA A 32 -7.43 32.03 5.87
N ALA A 33 -7.27 33.34 5.67
CA ALA A 33 -7.27 34.39 6.68
C ALA A 33 -8.56 34.47 7.51
N LEU A 34 -8.40 34.61 8.83
CA LEU A 34 -9.44 35.06 9.74
C LEU A 34 -8.88 36.11 10.70
N HIS A 35 -9.52 37.28 10.65
CA HIS A 35 -9.31 38.44 11.52
C HIS A 35 -9.85 38.17 12.94
N ASP A 36 -9.06 38.63 13.91
CA ASP A 36 -9.42 39.28 15.18
C ASP A 36 -10.72 38.91 15.89
N VAL A 37 -10.62 38.02 16.88
CA VAL A 37 -11.12 38.24 18.26
C VAL A 37 -10.15 37.56 19.24
N ALA A 38 -9.08 38.26 19.63
CA ALA A 38 -8.12 37.79 20.61
C ALA A 38 -8.53 38.21 22.04
N SER A 39 -9.04 37.27 22.84
CA SER A 39 -9.03 37.39 24.31
C SER A 39 -7.67 36.90 24.82
N SER A 40 -6.88 37.84 25.33
CA SER A 40 -5.52 37.66 25.84
C SER A 40 -5.48 36.82 27.12
N HIS A 41 -5.16 35.53 26.99
CA HIS A 41 -4.45 34.77 28.02
C HIS A 41 -3.15 34.28 27.41
N LYS A 42 -2.15 35.16 27.41
CA LYS A 42 -0.77 34.82 27.07
C LYS A 42 -0.26 33.90 28.19
N PRO A 43 0.00 32.60 27.95
CA PRO A 43 0.63 31.77 28.97
C PRO A 43 1.99 32.41 29.29
N ALA A 44 2.23 32.68 30.57
CA ALA A 44 3.50 33.23 31.02
C ALA A 44 4.62 32.32 30.49
N ALA A 45 5.55 32.89 29.72
CA ALA A 45 6.73 32.18 29.29
C ALA A 45 7.45 31.66 30.53
N VAL A 46 7.43 30.34 30.72
CA VAL A 46 8.17 29.68 31.79
C VAL A 46 9.64 29.89 31.45
N VAL A 47 10.27 30.85 32.13
CA VAL A 47 11.72 31.03 32.11
C VAL A 47 12.29 29.75 32.70
N ILE A 48 12.92 28.92 31.87
CA ILE A 48 13.60 27.71 32.32
C ILE A 48 14.94 28.17 32.91
N PRO A 49 15.14 28.09 34.25
CA PRO A 49 16.44 28.37 34.83
C PRO A 49 17.45 27.33 34.32
N ASP A 50 18.65 27.78 33.95
CA ASP A 50 19.73 26.99 33.35
C ASP A 50 20.42 26.02 34.36
N GLY A 51 19.66 25.55 35.36
CA GLY A 51 20.12 24.70 36.45
C GLY A 51 19.31 23.41 36.50
N ALA A 52 19.97 22.29 36.83
CA ALA A 52 19.32 21.01 37.04
C ALA A 52 18.16 21.15 38.05
N VAL A 53 16.96 20.74 37.63
CA VAL A 53 15.78 20.77 38.51
C VAL A 53 16.03 19.81 39.69
N PRO A 54 15.96 20.28 40.96
CA PRO A 54 16.18 19.43 42.11
C PRO A 54 15.17 18.27 42.14
N HIS A 55 15.63 17.05 42.43
CA HIS A 55 14.77 15.87 42.51
C HIS A 55 13.59 16.06 43.48
N ASP A 56 13.84 16.72 44.61
CA ASP A 56 12.81 17.04 45.62
C ASP A 56 11.69 17.93 45.06
N GLU A 57 12.00 18.82 44.13
CA GLU A 57 10.98 19.62 43.44
C GLU A 57 10.11 18.74 42.55
N LEU A 58 10.70 17.81 41.78
CA LEU A 58 9.95 16.87 40.96
C LEU A 58 9.03 15.97 41.81
N VAL A 59 9.53 15.47 42.94
CA VAL A 59 8.74 14.68 43.91
C VAL A 59 7.58 15.50 44.47
N GLY A 60 7.83 16.76 44.85
CA GLY A 60 6.79 17.68 45.32
C GLY A 60 5.72 17.96 44.28
N LEU A 61 6.11 18.12 43.01
CA LEU A 61 5.17 18.31 41.90
C LEU A 61 4.35 17.03 41.62
N VAL A 62 4.98 15.86 41.63
CA VAL A 62 4.28 14.58 41.48
C VAL A 62 3.28 14.35 42.62
N ALA A 63 3.64 14.69 43.86
CA ALA A 63 2.70 14.68 44.99
C ALA A 63 1.55 15.69 44.80
N GLY A 64 1.84 16.86 44.22
CA GLY A 64 0.86 17.89 43.88
C GLY A 64 -0.23 17.43 42.90
N LEU A 65 -0.01 16.36 42.12
CA LEU A 65 -1.03 15.76 41.24
C LEU A 65 -2.19 15.12 42.03
N GLY A 66 -1.97 14.74 43.29
CA GLY A 66 -2.99 14.22 44.21
C GLY A 66 -3.62 15.27 45.11
N SER A 67 -3.30 16.56 44.94
CA SER A 67 -3.89 17.63 45.76
C SER A 67 -5.40 17.71 45.54
N GLU A 68 -6.19 17.97 46.59
CA GLU A 68 -7.64 18.22 46.47
C GLU A 68 -7.95 19.45 45.60
N SER A 69 -7.04 20.43 45.59
CA SER A 69 -7.17 21.66 44.80
C SER A 69 -6.86 21.42 43.32
N PHE A 70 -7.86 21.65 42.47
CA PHE A 70 -7.69 21.59 41.01
C PHE A 70 -6.56 22.50 40.50
N ALA A 71 -6.45 23.72 41.05
CA ALA A 71 -5.42 24.67 40.65
C ALA A 71 -4.01 24.16 40.97
N THR A 72 -3.83 23.47 42.11
CA THR A 72 -2.55 22.85 42.48
C THR A 72 -2.20 21.71 41.53
N ARG A 73 -3.15 20.82 41.23
CA ARG A 73 -2.95 19.72 40.26
C ARG A 73 -2.54 20.24 38.89
N HIS A 74 -3.27 21.23 38.38
CA HIS A 74 -3.02 21.78 37.05
C HIS A 74 -1.67 22.51 36.96
N ARG A 75 -1.27 23.24 38.00
CA ARG A 75 0.06 23.88 38.07
C ARG A 75 1.18 22.85 38.12
N ALA A 76 1.01 21.80 38.93
CA ALA A 76 1.99 20.72 39.03
C ALA A 76 2.17 20.01 37.68
N GLU A 77 1.06 19.63 37.05
CA GLU A 77 1.03 19.03 35.71
C GLU A 77 1.72 19.92 34.66
N SER A 78 1.38 21.21 34.63
CA SER A 78 1.96 22.17 33.67
C SER A 78 3.46 22.35 33.86
N LYS A 79 3.94 22.39 35.11
CA LYS A 79 5.37 22.48 35.42
C LYS A 79 6.11 21.20 35.03
N LEU A 80 5.58 20.03 35.36
CA LEU A 80 6.18 18.74 35.00
C LEU A 80 6.31 18.60 33.48
N ILE A 81 5.30 19.01 32.72
CA ILE A 81 5.36 19.06 31.25
C ILE A 81 6.42 20.06 30.80
N GLY A 82 6.45 21.27 31.35
CA GLY A 82 7.46 22.28 31.01
C GLY A 82 8.89 21.78 31.20
N TYR A 83 9.16 21.10 32.32
CA TYR A 83 10.48 20.51 32.59
C TYR A 83 10.81 19.35 31.64
N ALA A 84 9.86 18.44 31.41
CA ALA A 84 10.07 17.31 30.51
C ALA A 84 10.30 17.74 29.05
N ILE A 85 9.79 18.91 28.63
CA ILE A 85 10.03 19.45 27.29
C ILE A 85 11.44 20.04 27.14
N GLY A 86 11.97 20.64 28.20
CA GLY A 86 13.25 21.33 28.18
C GLY A 86 14.47 20.40 28.21
N ASP A 87 14.35 19.23 28.87
CA ASP A 87 15.47 18.32 29.10
C ASP A 87 15.01 16.85 29.12
N GLN A 88 15.57 16.02 28.24
CA GLN A 88 15.29 14.58 28.16
C GLN A 88 15.67 13.84 29.45
N SER A 89 16.74 14.24 30.14
CA SER A 89 17.16 13.65 31.42
C SER A 89 16.09 13.86 32.49
N VAL A 90 15.52 15.07 32.54
CA VAL A 90 14.42 15.40 33.46
C VAL A 90 13.14 14.65 33.06
N ALA A 91 12.86 14.51 31.76
CA ALA A 91 11.73 13.74 31.27
C ALA A 91 11.78 12.27 31.74
N GLU A 92 12.94 11.61 31.70
CA GLU A 92 13.10 10.24 32.22
C GLU A 92 12.89 10.16 33.73
N GLN A 93 13.41 11.12 34.50
CA GLN A 93 13.19 11.17 35.95
C GLN A 93 11.71 11.33 36.30
N VAL A 94 11.00 12.23 35.60
CA VAL A 94 9.56 12.41 35.77
C VAL A 94 8.81 11.12 35.42
N LYS A 95 9.11 10.47 34.29
CA LYS A 95 8.49 9.19 33.91
C LYS A 95 8.73 8.10 34.96
N ALA A 96 9.93 8.02 35.53
CA ALA A 96 10.25 7.07 36.60
C ALA A 96 9.39 7.30 37.85
N LEU A 97 9.26 8.55 38.31
CA LEU A 97 8.41 8.93 39.44
C LEU A 97 6.91 8.68 39.18
N LEU A 98 6.46 8.85 37.93
CA LEU A 98 5.06 8.61 37.56
C LEU A 98 4.74 7.11 37.47
N ARG A 99 5.72 6.26 37.15
CA ARG A 99 5.58 4.79 37.12
C ARG A 99 5.60 4.18 38.52
N ASP A 100 6.26 4.83 39.47
CA ASP A 100 6.24 4.43 40.88
C ASP A 100 4.85 4.67 41.49
N ASN A 101 4.01 3.62 41.40
CA ASN A 101 2.66 3.59 41.95
C ASN A 101 2.45 2.26 42.67
N PRO A 102 2.26 2.27 44.01
CA PRO A 102 1.89 1.08 44.74
C PRO A 102 0.51 0.60 44.28
N PHE A 103 0.36 -0.72 44.13
CA PHE A 103 -0.93 -1.37 43.94
C PHE A 103 -1.31 -2.13 45.22
N PRO A 104 -2.51 -1.91 45.79
CA PRO A 104 -3.59 -1.05 45.30
C PRO A 104 -3.29 0.46 45.50
N PRO A 105 -3.86 1.35 44.66
CA PRO A 105 -3.67 2.79 44.82
C PRO A 105 -4.35 3.29 46.10
N GLN A 106 -3.63 4.08 46.90
CA GLN A 106 -4.18 4.74 48.10
C GLN A 106 -5.14 5.88 47.75
N ASP A 107 -4.86 6.58 46.65
CA ASP A 107 -5.69 7.65 46.09
C ASP A 107 -5.89 7.40 44.59
N ILE A 108 -7.15 7.15 44.21
CA ILE A 108 -7.55 6.85 42.83
C ILE A 108 -7.34 8.07 41.92
N GLU A 109 -7.58 9.30 42.42
CA GLU A 109 -7.45 10.52 41.62
C GLU A 109 -5.98 10.83 41.31
N CYS A 110 -5.10 10.67 42.30
CA CYS A 110 -3.65 10.75 42.10
C CYS A 110 -3.18 9.70 41.08
N TYR A 111 -3.61 8.43 41.22
CA TYR A 111 -3.28 7.36 40.28
C TYR A 111 -3.70 7.67 38.84
N LEU A 112 -4.95 8.11 38.63
CA LEU A 112 -5.45 8.47 37.30
C LEU A 112 -4.73 9.69 36.73
N SER A 113 -4.38 10.67 37.56
CA SER A 113 -3.64 11.87 37.13
C SER A 113 -2.21 11.54 36.72
N LYS A 114 -1.50 10.72 37.50
CA LYS A 114 -0.18 10.20 37.11
C LYS A 114 -0.21 9.43 35.81
N ARG A 115 -1.18 8.52 35.64
CA ARG A 115 -1.33 7.72 34.41
C ARG A 115 -1.63 8.58 33.19
N ARG A 116 -2.52 9.58 33.32
CA ARG A 116 -2.82 10.54 32.24
C ARG A 116 -1.58 11.35 31.84
N LEU A 117 -0.82 11.84 32.81
CA LEU A 117 0.40 12.60 32.54
C LEU A 117 1.48 11.72 31.88
N LEU A 118 1.69 10.51 32.39
CA LEU A 118 2.62 9.55 31.81
C LEU A 118 2.29 9.26 30.34
N ASN A 119 1.02 8.92 30.05
CA ASN A 119 0.57 8.70 28.68
C ASN A 119 0.81 9.92 27.77
N ARG A 120 0.63 11.14 28.29
CA ARG A 120 0.85 12.37 27.51
C ARG A 120 2.33 12.59 27.21
N LEU A 121 3.21 12.33 28.17
CA LEU A 121 4.65 12.42 27.97
C LEU A 121 5.14 11.36 26.98
N GLU A 122 4.67 10.12 27.10
CA GLU A 122 5.01 9.02 26.17
C GLU A 122 4.49 9.28 24.75
N MET A 123 3.27 9.83 24.61
CA MET A 123 2.73 10.24 23.31
C MET A 123 3.59 11.35 22.68
N ARG A 124 3.94 12.38 23.45
CA ARG A 124 4.78 13.49 22.94
C ARG A 124 6.17 13.01 22.53
N GLU A 125 6.80 12.14 23.31
CA GLU A 125 8.10 11.55 22.99
C GLU A 125 8.02 10.76 21.68
N ARG A 126 6.96 9.97 21.49
CA ARG A 126 6.70 9.26 20.24
C ARG A 126 6.54 10.23 19.08
N ASP A 127 5.78 11.31 19.24
CA ASP A 127 5.56 12.31 18.19
C ASP A 127 6.88 12.99 17.79
N LEU A 128 7.72 13.40 18.76
CA LEU A 128 9.05 13.96 18.50
C LEU A 128 9.97 12.96 17.81
N LEU A 129 9.91 11.69 18.21
CA LEU A 129 10.68 10.62 17.58
C LEU A 129 10.24 10.42 16.12
N MET A 130 8.93 10.43 15.84
CA MET A 130 8.38 10.36 14.48
C MET A 130 8.75 11.59 13.64
N GLU A 131 8.69 12.80 14.20
CA GLU A 131 9.10 14.03 13.51
C GLU A 131 10.58 13.99 13.13
N ARG A 132 11.45 13.61 14.08
CA ARG A 132 12.88 13.43 13.79
C ARG A 132 13.10 12.35 12.74
N PHE A 133 12.41 11.22 12.82
CA PHE A 133 12.50 10.17 11.80
C PHE A 133 12.16 10.68 10.39
N LEU A 134 11.14 11.54 10.26
CA LEU A 134 10.73 12.10 8.97
C LEU A 134 11.70 13.14 8.42
N TYR A 135 12.25 14.01 9.28
CA TYR A 135 12.92 15.25 8.84
C TYR A 135 14.41 15.35 9.18
N ASP A 136 14.92 14.57 10.14
CA ASP A 136 16.34 14.56 10.53
C ASP A 136 17.12 13.52 9.68
N PRO A 137 18.02 13.94 8.78
CA PRO A 137 18.82 13.02 7.98
C PRO A 137 19.77 12.16 8.82
N ALA A 138 20.18 12.65 9.99
CA ALA A 138 21.11 12.00 10.91
C ALA A 138 20.39 11.12 11.96
N PHE A 139 19.07 10.98 11.88
CA PHE A 139 18.30 10.16 12.80
C PHE A 139 18.81 8.72 12.82
N ASP A 140 19.08 8.17 14.02
CA ASP A 140 19.46 6.78 14.19
C ASP A 140 18.25 5.86 13.90
N ARG A 141 18.25 5.30 12.71
CA ARG A 141 17.17 4.46 12.18
C ARG A 141 17.05 3.13 12.90
N SER A 142 18.09 2.69 13.62
CA SER A 142 18.04 1.45 14.41
C SER A 142 17.15 1.57 15.64
N SER A 143 16.85 2.81 16.06
CA SER A 143 15.95 3.10 17.18
C SER A 143 14.48 2.76 16.91
N LEU A 144 14.09 2.54 15.65
CA LEU A 144 12.72 2.19 15.25
C LEU A 144 12.59 0.71 14.94
N PRO A 145 11.94 -0.07 15.83
CA PRO A 145 11.68 -1.48 15.56
C PRO A 145 10.90 -1.64 14.24
N GLY A 146 11.35 -2.56 13.39
CA GLY A 146 10.63 -2.93 12.17
C GLY A 146 10.91 -2.07 10.95
N TRP A 147 11.55 -0.91 11.14
CA TRP A 147 11.85 0.00 10.03
C TRP A 147 12.80 -0.62 9.01
N GLU A 148 13.83 -1.34 9.47
CA GLU A 148 14.80 -1.97 8.57
C GLU A 148 14.13 -2.96 7.61
N GLN A 149 13.21 -3.76 8.13
CA GLN A 149 12.46 -4.75 7.36
C GLN A 149 11.51 -4.07 6.37
N PHE A 150 10.82 -3.02 6.81
CA PHE A 150 9.97 -2.22 5.93
C PHE A 150 10.78 -1.57 4.80
N ARG A 151 11.93 -0.97 5.14
CA ARG A 151 12.84 -0.30 4.21
C ARG A 151 13.37 -1.23 3.12
N GLN A 152 13.63 -2.50 3.43
CA GLN A 152 14.11 -3.47 2.45
C GLN A 152 13.11 -3.69 1.29
N CYS A 153 11.81 -3.57 1.55
CA CYS A 153 10.77 -3.70 0.54
C CYS A 153 10.32 -2.34 -0.02
N ALA A 154 10.15 -1.35 0.85
CA ALA A 154 9.56 -0.05 0.52
C ALA A 154 10.57 1.02 0.07
N GLY A 155 11.86 0.81 0.33
CA GLY A 155 12.92 1.80 0.18
C GLY A 155 13.05 2.77 1.37
N ASP A 156 13.99 3.71 1.26
CA ASP A 156 14.30 4.75 2.28
C ASP A 156 13.92 6.16 1.79
N THR A 157 12.80 6.28 1.08
CA THR A 157 12.31 7.60 0.65
C THR A 157 11.48 8.25 1.74
N HIS A 158 11.33 9.58 1.69
CA HIS A 158 10.41 10.29 2.60
C HIS A 158 8.99 9.70 2.58
N ASP A 159 8.46 9.35 1.39
CA ASP A 159 7.19 8.64 1.24
C ASP A 159 7.11 7.34 2.05
N ALA A 160 8.18 6.52 2.03
CA ALA A 160 8.21 5.26 2.78
C ALA A 160 8.21 5.51 4.29
N ARG A 161 8.90 6.56 4.74
CA ARG A 161 8.89 6.98 6.14
C ARG A 161 7.51 7.47 6.59
N LEU A 162 6.79 8.22 5.75
CA LEU A 162 5.42 8.66 6.03
C LEU A 162 4.47 7.46 6.20
N VAL A 163 4.48 6.51 5.26
CA VAL A 163 3.62 5.31 5.34
C VAL A 163 3.97 4.47 6.57
N PHE A 164 5.27 4.30 6.88
CA PHE A 164 5.71 3.58 8.08
C PHE A 164 5.27 4.26 9.37
N ARG A 165 5.40 5.59 9.45
CA ARG A 165 4.91 6.39 10.57
C ARG A 165 3.41 6.15 10.78
N CYS A 166 2.60 6.28 9.72
CA CYS A 166 1.15 6.04 9.81
C CYS A 166 0.85 4.64 10.35
N ALA A 167 1.56 3.61 9.87
CA ALA A 167 1.38 2.26 10.36
C ALA A 167 1.69 2.11 11.87
N VAL A 168 2.79 2.70 12.34
CA VAL A 168 3.18 2.65 13.76
C VAL A 168 2.25 3.48 14.65
N GLU A 169 1.71 4.59 14.15
CA GLU A 169 0.75 5.43 14.86
C GLU A 169 -0.62 4.75 15.00
N ASP A 170 -1.12 4.13 13.92
CA ASP A 170 -2.44 3.50 13.85
C ASP A 170 -2.53 2.22 14.69
N ARG A 171 -1.45 1.43 14.73
CA ARG A 171 -1.43 0.13 15.41
C ARG A 171 -0.20 -0.01 16.29
N LEU A 172 -0.41 0.12 17.61
CA LEU A 172 0.62 -0.10 18.61
C LEU A 172 1.21 -1.51 18.47
N GLY A 173 2.53 -1.59 18.35
CA GLY A 173 3.25 -2.86 18.27
C GLY A 173 3.63 -3.32 16.86
N ILE A 174 3.17 -2.65 15.78
CA ILE A 174 3.59 -2.99 14.41
C ILE A 174 5.10 -2.99 14.24
N GLY A 175 5.80 -2.02 14.83
CA GLY A 175 7.25 -1.97 14.74
C GLY A 175 7.91 -3.24 15.30
N ARG A 176 7.44 -3.75 16.45
CA ARG A 176 7.96 -4.99 17.04
C ARG A 176 7.59 -6.20 16.20
N LEU A 177 6.35 -6.27 15.72
CA LEU A 177 5.89 -7.32 14.81
C LEU A 177 6.78 -7.41 13.55
N LEU A 178 7.10 -6.26 12.95
CA LEU A 178 7.98 -6.18 11.80
C LEU A 178 9.43 -6.51 12.13
N ALA A 179 9.91 -6.23 13.36
CA ALA A 179 11.27 -6.56 13.79
C ALA A 179 11.42 -8.06 14.08
N ASP A 180 10.65 -8.54 15.05
CA ASP A 180 10.73 -9.89 15.62
C ASP A 180 10.28 -10.96 14.62
N GLY A 181 9.54 -10.54 13.60
CA GLY A 181 8.96 -11.42 12.60
C GLY A 181 7.61 -11.95 13.03
N PRO A 182 6.91 -12.63 12.11
CA PRO A 182 5.59 -13.16 12.36
C PRO A 182 5.67 -14.25 13.44
N THR A 183 5.24 -13.94 14.66
CA THR A 183 4.86 -14.99 15.62
C THR A 183 3.64 -15.71 15.05
N GLU A 184 3.48 -17.03 15.27
CA GLU A 184 2.35 -17.83 14.74
C GLU A 184 0.96 -17.20 14.99
N ALA A 185 0.86 -16.30 15.97
CA ALA A 185 -0.34 -15.57 16.36
C ALA A 185 -0.75 -14.43 15.40
N VAL A 186 0.19 -13.75 14.72
CA VAL A 186 -0.18 -12.72 13.73
C VAL A 186 -0.41 -13.39 12.38
N ARG A 187 -1.54 -14.09 12.31
CA ARG A 187 -1.98 -14.75 11.10
C ARG A 187 -2.42 -13.68 10.10
N LEU A 188 -2.05 -13.86 8.84
CA LEU A 188 -2.63 -13.16 7.68
C LEU A 188 -4.17 -13.34 7.55
N THR A 189 -4.83 -13.97 8.53
CA THR A 189 -6.29 -13.97 8.71
C THR A 189 -6.86 -12.55 8.75
N GLU A 190 -6.06 -11.55 9.12
CA GLU A 190 -6.48 -10.15 9.05
C GLU A 190 -6.54 -9.58 7.63
N LEU A 191 -5.89 -10.19 6.62
CA LEU A 191 -5.88 -9.66 5.24
C LEU A 191 -7.28 -9.48 4.65
N GLU A 192 -8.19 -10.40 4.96
CA GLU A 192 -9.59 -10.36 4.49
C GLU A 192 -10.40 -9.28 5.21
N THR A 193 -9.93 -8.83 6.38
CA THR A 193 -10.55 -7.79 7.20
C THR A 193 -9.94 -6.40 6.99
N LEU A 194 -8.79 -6.31 6.31
CA LEU A 194 -8.16 -5.03 6.02
C LEU A 194 -9.03 -4.24 5.05
N ASP A 195 -9.36 -3.00 5.42
CA ASP A 195 -9.98 -2.07 4.49
C ASP A 195 -9.06 -1.85 3.29
N ARG A 196 -9.62 -1.80 2.09
CA ARG A 196 -8.83 -1.60 0.86
C ARG A 196 -8.09 -0.26 0.84
N HIS A 197 -8.52 0.73 1.60
CA HIS A 197 -7.88 2.04 1.71
C HIS A 197 -6.94 2.15 2.92
N ASP A 198 -6.80 1.09 3.73
CA ASP A 198 -5.80 1.02 4.80
C ASP A 198 -4.41 0.73 4.22
N SER A 199 -3.84 1.73 3.54
CA SER A 199 -2.51 1.64 2.91
C SER A 199 -1.43 1.23 3.91
N ALA A 200 -1.54 1.68 5.17
CA ALA A 200 -0.60 1.36 6.24
C ALA A 200 -0.66 -0.12 6.63
N GLY A 201 -1.86 -0.65 6.88
CA GLY A 201 -2.09 -2.06 7.16
C GLY A 201 -1.65 -2.97 6.03
N TRP A 202 -2.02 -2.63 4.78
CA TRP A 202 -1.57 -3.36 3.60
C TRP A 202 -0.05 -3.36 3.44
N SER A 203 0.62 -2.22 3.66
CA SER A 203 2.07 -2.12 3.53
C SER A 203 2.80 -3.03 4.54
N VAL A 204 2.29 -3.10 5.77
CA VAL A 204 2.81 -3.98 6.83
C VAL A 204 2.58 -5.44 6.49
N ALA A 205 1.36 -5.81 6.09
CA ALA A 205 1.03 -7.19 5.75
C ALA A 205 1.84 -7.70 4.56
N LEU A 206 2.03 -6.87 3.53
CA LEU A 206 2.86 -7.19 2.36
C LEU A 206 4.34 -7.31 2.73
N THR A 207 4.86 -6.43 3.60
CA THR A 207 6.25 -6.52 4.07
C THR A 207 6.48 -7.81 4.86
N LEU A 208 5.53 -8.20 5.73
CA LEU A 208 5.60 -9.48 6.43
C LEU A 208 5.58 -10.66 5.46
N ALA A 209 4.78 -10.60 4.40
CA ALA A 209 4.74 -11.63 3.36
C ALA A 209 6.09 -11.74 2.62
N CYS A 210 6.74 -10.62 2.27
CA CYS A 210 8.08 -10.63 1.66
C CYS A 210 9.13 -11.32 2.55
N ARG A 211 9.04 -11.18 3.87
CA ARG A 211 10.01 -11.78 4.81
C ARG A 211 9.90 -13.29 4.93
N GLN A 212 8.70 -13.85 4.77
CA GLN A 212 8.45 -15.24 5.17
C GLN A 212 9.09 -16.28 4.23
N GLN A 213 9.75 -15.88 3.13
CA GLN A 213 10.45 -16.76 2.16
C GLN A 213 9.72 -18.09 1.93
N ARG A 214 8.40 -18.01 1.72
CA ARG A 214 7.55 -19.20 1.76
C ARG A 214 7.67 -20.02 0.48
N THR A 215 7.47 -21.32 0.64
CA THR A 215 7.31 -22.23 -0.50
C THR A 215 6.06 -21.88 -1.32
N VAL A 216 6.11 -22.16 -2.63
CA VAL A 216 5.03 -21.93 -3.62
C VAL A 216 3.63 -22.34 -3.14
N ALA A 217 3.53 -23.41 -2.35
CA ALA A 217 2.26 -24.00 -1.93
C ALA A 217 1.69 -23.43 -0.62
N ASP A 218 2.26 -22.33 -0.08
CA ASP A 218 1.73 -21.74 1.14
C ASP A 218 0.30 -21.19 0.95
N PRO A 219 -0.69 -21.64 1.75
CA PRO A 219 -2.07 -21.17 1.62
C PRO A 219 -2.24 -19.66 1.78
N GLN A 220 -1.38 -18.98 2.55
CA GLN A 220 -1.52 -17.54 2.74
C GLN A 220 -0.95 -16.77 1.54
N THR A 221 0.15 -17.23 0.93
CA THR A 221 0.63 -16.70 -0.35
C THR A 221 -0.44 -16.83 -1.42
N VAL A 222 -1.09 -17.99 -1.55
CA VAL A 222 -2.18 -18.19 -2.53
C VAL A 222 -3.33 -17.21 -2.30
N ARG A 223 -3.74 -17.00 -1.03
CA ARG A 223 -4.78 -16.02 -0.68
C ARG A 223 -4.36 -14.59 -1.00
N LEU A 224 -3.13 -14.21 -0.66
CA LEU A 224 -2.60 -12.88 -0.94
C LEU A 224 -2.56 -12.61 -2.44
N VAL A 225 -2.06 -13.56 -3.23
CA VAL A 225 -2.06 -13.48 -4.70
C VAL A 225 -3.48 -13.33 -5.24
N ALA A 226 -4.46 -14.08 -4.72
CA ALA A 226 -5.86 -13.93 -5.12
C ALA A 226 -6.39 -12.51 -4.82
N LEU A 227 -6.13 -11.97 -3.63
CA LEU A 227 -6.54 -10.61 -3.23
C LEU A 227 -5.91 -9.53 -4.12
N LEU A 228 -4.61 -9.66 -4.44
CA LEU A 228 -3.90 -8.71 -5.29
C LEU A 228 -4.31 -8.82 -6.76
N ARG A 229 -4.70 -9.99 -7.23
CA ARG A 229 -5.09 -10.23 -8.63
C ARG A 229 -6.47 -9.66 -8.97
N HIS A 230 -7.45 -9.76 -8.06
CA HIS A 230 -8.84 -9.45 -8.38
C HIS A 230 -9.16 -7.95 -8.24
N PRO A 231 -9.70 -7.28 -9.28
CA PRO A 231 -10.18 -5.91 -9.16
C PRO A 231 -11.20 -5.77 -8.02
N GLY A 232 -11.02 -4.76 -7.19
CA GLY A 232 -11.90 -4.49 -6.04
C GLY A 232 -11.46 -5.11 -4.72
N THR A 233 -10.51 -6.05 -4.73
CA THR A 233 -9.82 -6.57 -3.53
C THR A 233 -8.39 -6.07 -3.45
N GLY A 234 -7.73 -6.22 -2.29
CA GLY A 234 -6.36 -5.72 -2.12
C GLY A 234 -6.30 -4.20 -1.89
N PRO A 235 -5.07 -3.63 -1.79
CA PRO A 235 -4.89 -2.21 -1.54
C PRO A 235 -5.38 -1.35 -2.70
N ALA A 236 -5.94 -0.19 -2.36
CA ALA A 236 -6.40 0.85 -3.25
C ALA A 236 -6.08 2.22 -2.61
N PRO A 237 -4.80 2.63 -2.58
CA PRO A 237 -4.36 3.85 -1.92
C PRO A 237 -5.06 5.08 -2.51
N TRP A 238 -5.42 6.04 -1.67
CA TRP A 238 -5.98 7.32 -2.11
C TRP A 238 -4.90 8.34 -2.48
N ARG A 239 -3.71 8.20 -1.87
CA ARG A 239 -2.63 9.17 -2.03
C ARG A 239 -1.54 8.62 -2.93
N GLU A 240 -0.96 9.49 -3.75
CA GLU A 240 0.07 9.11 -4.71
C GLU A 240 1.33 8.54 -4.04
N HIS A 241 1.75 9.10 -2.90
CA HIS A 241 2.92 8.60 -2.17
C HIS A 241 2.69 7.19 -1.60
N GLU A 242 1.47 6.89 -1.12
CA GLU A 242 1.10 5.55 -0.67
C GLU A 242 1.14 4.56 -1.84
N GLN A 243 0.64 4.97 -3.01
CA GLN A 243 0.70 4.17 -4.23
C GLN A 243 2.13 3.85 -4.63
N ARG A 244 3.05 4.83 -4.60
CA ARG A 244 4.48 4.60 -4.90
C ARG A 244 5.11 3.62 -3.93
N VAL A 245 4.82 3.74 -2.62
CA VAL A 245 5.35 2.83 -1.60
C VAL A 245 4.80 1.42 -1.79
N LEU A 246 3.49 1.27 -1.96
CA LEU A 246 2.84 -0.02 -2.18
C LEU A 246 3.35 -0.70 -3.46
N SER A 247 3.52 0.04 -4.56
CA SER A 247 4.09 -0.50 -5.80
C SER A 247 5.48 -1.10 -5.57
N ARG A 248 6.36 -0.42 -4.81
CA ARG A 248 7.69 -0.95 -4.48
C ARG A 248 7.64 -2.20 -3.60
N ILE A 249 6.78 -2.21 -2.59
CA ILE A 249 6.62 -3.39 -1.72
C ILE A 249 6.06 -4.57 -2.53
N ILE A 250 5.07 -4.34 -3.40
CA ILE A 250 4.50 -5.37 -4.28
C ILE A 250 5.54 -5.86 -5.28
N ALA A 251 6.34 -4.99 -5.90
CA ALA A 251 7.45 -5.38 -6.77
C ALA A 251 8.46 -6.28 -6.04
N SER A 252 8.79 -5.95 -4.78
CA SER A 252 9.63 -6.78 -3.91
C SER A 252 9.00 -8.15 -3.65
N LEU A 253 7.69 -8.20 -3.39
CA LEU A 253 6.94 -9.45 -3.21
C LEU A 253 6.98 -10.32 -4.47
N LEU A 254 6.69 -9.73 -5.65
CA LEU A 254 6.66 -10.41 -6.94
C LEU A 254 8.02 -10.98 -7.35
N THR A 255 9.11 -10.36 -6.89
CA THR A 255 10.48 -10.79 -7.18
C THR A 255 10.97 -11.87 -6.20
N SER A 256 10.58 -11.77 -4.93
CA SER A 256 11.03 -12.66 -3.86
C SER A 256 10.19 -13.93 -3.70
N THR A 257 8.92 -13.89 -4.12
CA THR A 257 7.96 -14.97 -3.93
C THR A 257 7.71 -15.69 -5.25
N PRO A 258 7.73 -17.03 -5.27
CA PRO A 258 7.49 -17.78 -6.50
C PRO A 258 5.99 -17.78 -6.84
N ILE A 259 5.59 -16.80 -7.64
CA ILE A 259 4.21 -16.60 -8.13
C ILE A 259 4.15 -17.03 -9.59
N ASP A 260 3.03 -17.62 -10.02
CA ASP A 260 2.82 -17.93 -11.45
C ASP A 260 2.95 -16.67 -12.31
N LEU A 261 3.59 -16.80 -13.48
CA LEU A 261 3.89 -15.66 -14.34
C LEU A 261 2.62 -14.86 -14.69
N ARG A 262 1.50 -15.53 -14.99
CA ARG A 262 0.29 -14.83 -15.37
C ARG A 262 -0.22 -13.95 -14.22
N ASP A 263 -0.21 -14.49 -13.00
CA ASP A 263 -0.65 -13.74 -11.82
C ASP A 263 0.32 -12.61 -11.50
N ARG A 264 1.63 -12.84 -11.65
CA ARG A 264 2.67 -11.81 -11.48
C ARG A 264 2.52 -10.65 -12.48
N LEU A 265 2.28 -10.93 -13.76
CA LEU A 265 2.04 -9.91 -14.79
C LEU A 265 0.75 -9.11 -14.49
N VAL A 266 -0.34 -9.79 -14.11
CA VAL A 266 -1.62 -9.13 -13.78
C VAL A 266 -1.49 -8.23 -12.55
N ILE A 267 -0.85 -8.72 -11.49
CA ILE A 267 -0.62 -7.95 -10.26
C ILE A 267 0.31 -6.77 -10.57
N GLY A 268 1.42 -7.01 -11.29
CA GLY A 268 2.38 -5.96 -11.63
C GLY A 268 1.76 -4.82 -12.43
N LEU A 269 1.01 -5.13 -13.49
CA LEU A 269 0.30 -4.12 -14.28
C LEU A 269 -0.74 -3.36 -13.47
N ARG A 270 -1.43 -4.04 -12.55
CA ARG A 270 -2.45 -3.42 -11.71
C ARG A 270 -1.86 -2.39 -10.74
N TYR A 271 -0.69 -2.68 -10.19
CA TYR A 271 -0.03 -1.86 -9.17
C TYR A 271 1.10 -0.97 -9.71
N GLY A 272 1.30 -0.95 -11.04
CA GLY A 272 2.33 -0.13 -11.68
C GLY A 272 3.74 -0.60 -11.32
N CYS A 273 3.98 -1.91 -11.32
CA CYS A 273 5.29 -2.51 -11.12
C CYS A 273 5.97 -2.77 -12.48
N ASP A 274 6.05 -1.73 -13.31
CA ASP A 274 6.36 -1.85 -14.74
C ASP A 274 7.72 -2.52 -14.98
N ASP A 275 8.76 -2.18 -14.20
CA ASP A 275 10.09 -2.79 -14.32
C ASP A 275 10.08 -4.32 -14.16
N VAL A 276 9.26 -4.84 -13.23
CA VAL A 276 9.13 -6.29 -12.99
C VAL A 276 8.41 -6.95 -14.16
N VAL A 277 7.30 -6.34 -14.61
CA VAL A 277 6.51 -6.85 -15.74
C VAL A 277 7.32 -6.80 -17.03
N GLU A 278 8.11 -5.76 -17.24
CA GLU A 278 8.98 -5.62 -18.40
C GLU A 278 10.05 -6.71 -18.44
N SER A 279 10.74 -6.92 -17.32
CA SER A 279 11.75 -7.97 -17.17
C SER A 279 11.16 -9.35 -17.47
N ASP A 280 9.97 -9.63 -16.92
CA ASP A 280 9.25 -10.88 -17.14
C ASP A 280 8.83 -11.09 -18.59
N CYS A 281 8.31 -10.05 -19.24
CA CYS A 281 7.94 -10.07 -20.64
C CYS A 281 9.16 -10.34 -21.53
N ARG A 282 10.28 -9.64 -21.31
CA ARG A 282 11.52 -9.86 -22.08
C ARG A 282 12.05 -11.28 -21.89
N SER A 283 12.10 -11.76 -20.65
CA SER A 283 12.55 -13.12 -20.35
C SER A 283 11.70 -14.16 -21.06
N THR A 284 10.37 -14.02 -20.99
CA THR A 284 9.42 -14.99 -21.57
C THR A 284 9.37 -14.92 -23.10
N LEU A 285 9.35 -13.72 -23.68
CA LEU A 285 9.15 -13.55 -25.13
C LEU A 285 10.42 -13.78 -25.95
N ASN A 286 11.60 -13.72 -25.32
CA ASN A 286 12.86 -14.05 -25.96
C ASN A 286 13.22 -15.54 -25.87
N ASP A 287 12.46 -16.34 -25.11
CA ASP A 287 12.59 -17.79 -25.05
C ASP A 287 11.48 -18.48 -25.86
N PRO A 288 11.76 -19.02 -27.06
CA PRO A 288 10.75 -19.65 -27.90
C PRO A 288 10.21 -20.97 -27.31
N ASP A 289 10.97 -21.62 -26.43
CA ASP A 289 10.63 -22.91 -25.82
C ASP A 289 9.68 -22.76 -24.62
N GLU A 290 9.38 -21.52 -24.22
CA GLU A 290 8.41 -21.22 -23.17
C GLU A 290 7.01 -21.75 -23.49
N SER A 291 6.22 -21.95 -22.43
CA SER A 291 4.88 -22.51 -22.60
C SER A 291 3.97 -21.53 -23.39
N PRO A 292 3.11 -22.03 -24.28
CA PRO A 292 2.20 -21.17 -25.07
C PRO A 292 1.31 -20.25 -24.23
N SER A 293 0.90 -20.70 -23.04
CA SER A 293 0.09 -19.89 -22.11
C SER A 293 0.89 -18.72 -21.51
N ARG A 294 2.19 -18.92 -21.22
CA ARG A 294 3.10 -17.88 -20.72
C ARG A 294 3.41 -16.85 -21.79
N ILE A 295 3.71 -17.29 -23.02
CA ILE A 295 3.92 -16.41 -24.18
C ILE A 295 2.70 -15.53 -24.42
N VAL A 296 1.49 -16.10 -24.43
CA VAL A 296 0.26 -15.31 -24.62
C VAL A 296 0.06 -14.29 -23.51
N ALA A 297 0.29 -14.66 -22.24
CA ALA A 297 0.18 -13.71 -21.13
C ALA A 297 1.19 -12.56 -21.26
N ALA A 298 2.43 -12.88 -21.63
CA ALA A 298 3.49 -11.89 -21.83
C ALA A 298 3.22 -10.97 -23.04
N LEU A 299 2.74 -11.48 -24.18
CA LEU A 299 2.37 -10.65 -25.35
C LEU A 299 1.27 -9.63 -25.00
N LEU A 300 0.25 -10.09 -24.27
CA LEU A 300 -0.86 -9.26 -23.84
C LEU A 300 -0.41 -8.20 -22.82
N ALA A 301 0.43 -8.58 -21.85
CA ALA A 301 1.00 -7.65 -20.87
C ALA A 301 1.93 -6.63 -21.52
N ALA A 302 2.84 -7.07 -22.41
CA ALA A 302 3.76 -6.19 -23.13
C ALA A 302 3.02 -5.16 -23.99
N SER A 303 1.89 -5.55 -24.60
CA SER A 303 1.06 -4.63 -25.39
C SER A 303 0.36 -3.55 -24.56
N LYS A 304 0.30 -3.71 -23.23
CA LYS A 304 -0.25 -2.71 -22.31
C LYS A 304 0.81 -1.71 -21.83
N LEU A 305 2.07 -2.11 -21.84
CA LEU A 305 3.21 -1.30 -21.40
C LEU A 305 3.77 -0.42 -22.53
N ASP A 306 4.49 0.62 -22.15
CA ASP A 306 5.13 1.58 -23.05
C ASP A 306 6.48 1.09 -23.59
N PHE A 307 6.56 -0.17 -24.02
CA PHE A 307 7.75 -0.66 -24.73
C PHE A 307 7.98 0.11 -26.04
N ALA A 308 9.23 0.15 -26.50
CA ALA A 308 9.57 0.67 -27.81
C ALA A 308 8.70 -0.02 -28.89
N PRO A 309 8.02 0.71 -29.79
CA PRO A 309 7.10 0.11 -30.75
C PRO A 309 7.73 -1.01 -31.58
N THR A 310 9.01 -0.84 -31.94
CA THR A 310 9.80 -1.82 -32.69
C THR A 310 10.01 -3.14 -31.96
N GLU A 311 10.13 -3.12 -30.62
CA GLU A 311 10.36 -4.32 -29.80
C GLU A 311 9.09 -5.18 -29.74
N ILE A 312 7.93 -4.58 -29.44
CA ILE A 312 6.65 -5.30 -29.46
C ILE A 312 6.35 -5.84 -30.87
N ASP A 313 6.54 -5.03 -31.90
CA ASP A 313 6.24 -5.43 -33.28
C ASP A 313 7.14 -6.60 -33.73
N GLN A 314 8.39 -6.65 -33.25
CA GLN A 314 9.29 -7.78 -33.44
C GLN A 314 8.73 -9.06 -32.79
N TRP A 315 8.33 -9.02 -31.51
CA TRP A 315 7.74 -10.19 -30.85
C TRP A 315 6.44 -10.66 -31.53
N ILE A 316 5.54 -9.73 -31.86
CA ILE A 316 4.29 -10.05 -32.59
C ILE A 316 4.62 -10.74 -33.92
N THR A 317 5.63 -10.28 -34.63
CA THR A 317 6.06 -10.89 -35.89
C THR A 317 6.66 -12.28 -35.68
N SER A 318 7.54 -12.45 -34.69
CA SER A 318 8.16 -13.74 -34.34
C SER A 318 7.12 -14.82 -34.00
N TYR A 319 6.04 -14.45 -33.32
CA TYR A 319 4.99 -15.37 -32.89
C TYR A 319 3.80 -15.49 -33.88
N SER A 320 3.84 -14.79 -35.02
CA SER A 320 2.77 -14.83 -36.03
C SER A 320 2.57 -16.21 -36.69
N GLY A 321 3.60 -17.06 -36.66
CA GLY A 321 3.55 -18.43 -37.18
C GLY A 321 3.27 -19.51 -36.13
N ASP A 322 3.22 -19.16 -34.84
CA ASP A 322 3.17 -20.15 -33.75
C ASP A 322 1.74 -20.72 -33.59
N ASP A 323 1.57 -21.99 -33.97
CA ASP A 323 0.29 -22.71 -33.96
C ASP A 323 0.03 -23.50 -32.66
N ARG A 324 0.92 -23.40 -31.67
CA ARG A 324 0.74 -24.07 -30.38
C ARG A 324 -0.51 -23.54 -29.68
N VAL A 325 -1.31 -24.46 -29.13
CA VAL A 325 -2.55 -24.11 -28.42
C VAL A 325 -2.21 -23.64 -27.01
N SER A 326 -2.64 -22.43 -26.66
CA SER A 326 -2.42 -21.84 -25.34
C SER A 326 -3.59 -22.06 -24.38
N HIS A 327 -4.83 -22.00 -24.91
CA HIS A 327 -6.05 -22.10 -24.13
C HIS A 327 -7.13 -22.84 -24.91
N VAL A 328 -7.89 -23.66 -24.19
CA VAL A 328 -9.13 -24.27 -24.68
C VAL A 328 -10.25 -23.87 -23.74
N TRP A 329 -11.27 -23.19 -24.27
CA TRP A 329 -12.43 -22.76 -23.52
C TRP A 329 -13.70 -23.30 -24.17
N ARG A 330 -14.69 -23.65 -23.35
CA ARG A 330 -15.98 -24.15 -23.82
C ARG A 330 -17.07 -23.21 -23.34
N SER A 331 -17.88 -22.72 -24.27
CA SER A 331 -19.09 -21.98 -23.94
C SER A 331 -20.05 -22.87 -23.15
N MET A 332 -20.54 -22.36 -22.03
CA MET A 332 -21.55 -23.02 -21.21
C MET A 332 -22.96 -22.78 -21.75
N MET A 333 -23.13 -21.78 -22.62
CA MET A 333 -24.41 -21.45 -23.25
C MET A 333 -24.63 -22.31 -24.51
N PRO A 334 -25.84 -22.87 -24.73
CA PRO A 334 -26.16 -23.56 -25.96
C PRO A 334 -26.14 -22.63 -27.19
N PRO A 335 -25.59 -23.05 -28.35
CA PRO A 335 -24.87 -24.32 -28.55
C PRO A 335 -23.49 -24.31 -27.86
N LYS A 336 -23.12 -25.43 -27.23
CA LYS A 336 -21.83 -25.57 -26.55
C LYS A 336 -20.69 -25.60 -27.58
N THR A 337 -20.09 -24.45 -27.85
CA THR A 337 -18.94 -24.34 -28.75
C THR A 337 -17.62 -24.41 -27.96
N THR A 338 -16.58 -24.96 -28.59
CA THR A 338 -15.25 -25.07 -28.00
C THR A 338 -14.30 -24.20 -28.79
N HIS A 339 -13.76 -23.16 -28.16
CA HIS A 339 -12.78 -22.26 -28.75
C HIS A 339 -11.37 -22.74 -28.40
N ARG A 340 -10.48 -22.67 -29.38
CA ARG A 340 -9.05 -22.94 -29.21
C ARG A 340 -8.26 -21.70 -29.58
N THR A 341 -7.56 -21.13 -28.61
CA THR A 341 -6.64 -20.00 -28.84
C THR A 341 -5.25 -20.54 -29.13
N GLN A 342 -4.68 -20.16 -30.28
CA GLN A 342 -3.26 -20.37 -30.59
C GLN A 342 -2.45 -19.10 -30.34
N VAL A 343 -1.14 -19.21 -30.19
CA VAL A 343 -0.26 -18.04 -29.98
C VAL A 343 -0.37 -17.05 -31.15
N ARG A 344 -0.37 -17.54 -32.40
CA ARG A 344 -0.57 -16.72 -33.61
C ARG A 344 -1.89 -15.95 -33.65
N ASP A 345 -2.94 -16.49 -33.02
CA ASP A 345 -4.25 -15.81 -32.97
C ASP A 345 -4.14 -14.54 -32.12
N VAL A 346 -3.38 -14.60 -31.02
CA VAL A 346 -3.11 -13.46 -30.13
C VAL A 346 -2.21 -12.43 -30.81
N ALA A 347 -1.15 -12.88 -31.48
CA ALA A 347 -0.26 -11.99 -32.23
C ALA A 347 -1.02 -11.18 -33.29
N LEU A 348 -1.92 -11.83 -34.06
CA LEU A 348 -2.75 -11.15 -35.05
C LEU A 348 -3.72 -10.14 -34.41
N ALA A 349 -4.40 -10.51 -33.33
CA ALA A 349 -5.32 -9.61 -32.64
C ALA A 349 -4.60 -8.36 -32.09
N LEU A 350 -3.40 -8.53 -31.54
CA LEU A 350 -2.56 -7.42 -31.06
C LEU A 350 -2.07 -6.53 -32.19
N LYS A 351 -1.66 -7.12 -33.32
CA LYS A 351 -1.29 -6.37 -34.53
C LYS A 351 -2.44 -5.47 -35.02
N LEU A 352 -3.65 -6.02 -35.10
CA LEU A 352 -4.86 -5.28 -35.47
C LEU A 352 -5.15 -4.14 -34.49
N HIS A 353 -5.12 -4.45 -33.19
CA HIS A 353 -5.37 -3.47 -32.13
C HIS A 353 -4.38 -2.29 -32.18
N ARG A 354 -3.08 -2.57 -32.36
CA ARG A 354 -2.04 -1.55 -32.49
C ARG A 354 -2.19 -0.69 -33.76
N ALA A 355 -2.78 -1.25 -34.82
CA ALA A 355 -3.14 -0.51 -36.03
C ALA A 355 -4.45 0.31 -35.88
N GLY A 356 -5.08 0.31 -34.69
CA GLY A 356 -6.36 0.98 -34.45
C GLY A 356 -7.56 0.28 -35.08
N ILE A 357 -7.41 -0.98 -35.48
CA ILE A 357 -8.48 -1.80 -36.08
C ILE A 357 -9.07 -2.69 -34.99
N ASP A 358 -10.39 -2.63 -34.78
CA ASP A 358 -11.07 -3.54 -33.85
C ASP A 358 -10.98 -4.98 -34.39
N PRO A 359 -10.33 -5.92 -33.68
CA PRO A 359 -10.18 -7.30 -34.18
C PRO A 359 -11.51 -8.00 -34.41
N ARG A 360 -12.61 -7.58 -33.76
CA ARG A 360 -13.95 -8.12 -34.01
C ARG A 360 -14.39 -7.94 -35.46
N THR A 361 -14.02 -6.82 -36.08
CA THR A 361 -14.32 -6.55 -37.50
C THR A 361 -13.60 -7.50 -38.45
N ARG A 362 -12.62 -8.27 -37.96
CA ARG A 362 -11.85 -9.27 -38.70
C ARG A 362 -12.16 -10.72 -38.29
N GLY A 363 -13.24 -10.95 -37.53
CA GLY A 363 -13.75 -12.28 -37.20
C GLY A 363 -13.32 -12.82 -35.83
N PHE A 364 -12.74 -11.99 -34.96
CA PHE A 364 -12.57 -12.35 -33.54
C PHE A 364 -13.89 -12.14 -32.77
N ASP A 365 -14.94 -12.86 -33.16
CA ASP A 365 -16.32 -12.62 -32.70
C ASP A 365 -16.49 -12.81 -31.18
N ALA A 366 -15.70 -13.72 -30.59
CA ALA A 366 -15.73 -14.03 -29.16
C ALA A 366 -14.86 -13.10 -28.29
N LEU A 367 -14.18 -12.11 -28.89
CA LEU A 367 -13.19 -11.28 -28.19
C LEU A 367 -13.82 -10.49 -27.03
N ALA A 368 -13.24 -10.67 -25.86
CA ALA A 368 -13.56 -9.94 -24.64
C ALA A 368 -12.37 -9.06 -24.23
N ALA A 369 -12.64 -7.78 -23.99
CA ALA A 369 -11.64 -6.88 -23.45
C ALA A 369 -11.28 -7.26 -22.00
N ASP A 370 -10.03 -6.99 -21.62
CA ASP A 370 -9.53 -7.12 -20.26
C ASP A 370 -8.93 -5.77 -19.84
N PRO A 371 -9.37 -5.17 -18.72
CA PRO A 371 -8.86 -3.88 -18.31
C PRO A 371 -7.36 -3.89 -17.95
N ILE A 372 -6.79 -5.07 -17.65
CA ILE A 372 -5.39 -5.23 -17.27
C ILE A 372 -4.56 -5.71 -18.48
N LEU A 373 -4.99 -6.77 -19.17
CA LEU A 373 -4.20 -7.44 -20.23
C LEU A 373 -4.61 -7.08 -21.67
N VAL A 374 -5.34 -5.98 -21.89
CA VAL A 374 -5.97 -5.59 -23.17
C VAL A 374 -7.13 -6.51 -23.56
N PHE A 375 -6.89 -7.82 -23.68
CA PHE A 375 -7.86 -8.85 -24.02
C PHE A 375 -7.80 -10.04 -23.07
N ARG A 376 -8.90 -10.79 -22.95
CA ARG A 376 -8.91 -12.05 -22.22
C ARG A 376 -8.26 -13.15 -23.06
N PRO A 377 -7.23 -13.87 -22.56
CA PRO A 377 -6.50 -14.87 -23.37
C PRO A 377 -7.38 -15.93 -24.06
N TYR A 378 -8.39 -16.44 -23.36
CA TYR A 378 -9.28 -17.48 -23.89
C TYR A 378 -10.30 -16.96 -24.92
N SER A 379 -10.46 -15.64 -25.06
CA SER A 379 -11.46 -15.02 -25.94
C SER A 379 -10.97 -14.77 -27.37
N LEU A 380 -9.66 -14.95 -27.60
CA LEU A 380 -9.00 -14.72 -28.90
C LEU A 380 -8.98 -15.97 -29.80
N GLY A 381 -9.59 -17.06 -29.36
CA GLY A 381 -9.58 -18.33 -30.06
C GLY A 381 -10.79 -18.53 -30.99
N PHE A 382 -10.63 -19.48 -31.92
CA PHE A 382 -11.64 -19.82 -32.92
C PHE A 382 -12.30 -21.18 -32.62
N GLU A 383 -13.56 -21.32 -33.03
CA GLU A 383 -14.29 -22.58 -32.95
C GLU A 383 -13.82 -23.59 -34.00
N THR A 384 -13.48 -23.11 -35.20
CA THR A 384 -13.09 -23.94 -36.35
C THR A 384 -11.83 -23.41 -37.03
N GLU A 385 -11.04 -24.32 -37.59
CA GLU A 385 -9.85 -23.98 -38.39
C GLU A 385 -10.22 -23.17 -39.64
N SER A 386 -11.39 -23.40 -40.24
CA SER A 386 -11.87 -22.65 -41.41
C SER A 386 -12.12 -21.17 -41.09
N SER A 387 -12.72 -20.88 -39.92
CA SER A 387 -12.90 -19.50 -39.44
C SER A 387 -11.54 -18.84 -39.18
N ARG A 388 -10.63 -19.54 -38.49
CA ARG A 388 -9.27 -19.06 -38.24
C ARG A 388 -8.54 -18.70 -39.54
N ARG A 389 -8.53 -19.62 -40.53
CA ARG A 389 -7.86 -19.39 -41.83
C ARG A 389 -8.42 -18.17 -42.55
N ARG A 390 -9.74 -17.94 -42.49
CA ARG A 390 -10.36 -16.76 -43.11
C ARG A 390 -9.89 -15.45 -42.46
N THR A 391 -9.82 -15.43 -41.13
CA THR A 391 -9.32 -14.27 -40.38
C THR A 391 -7.84 -14.02 -40.65
N HIS A 392 -7.01 -15.05 -40.66
CA HIS A 392 -5.58 -14.95 -40.93
C HIS A 392 -5.25 -14.61 -42.40
N ALA A 393 -6.14 -14.91 -43.35
CA ALA A 393 -5.96 -14.57 -44.76
C ALA A 393 -6.21 -13.08 -45.07
N ASN A 394 -6.96 -12.37 -44.21
CA ASN A 394 -7.29 -10.95 -44.35
C ASN A 394 -6.86 -10.17 -43.09
N PRO A 395 -5.54 -10.05 -42.84
CA PRO A 395 -5.00 -9.37 -41.66
C PRO A 395 -5.19 -7.86 -41.67
#